data_AF-A0A3B8MP92-F1
#
_entry.id   AF-A0A3B8MP92-F1
#
_cell.length_a   1.000
_cell.length_b   1.000
_cell.length_c   1.000
_cell.angle_alpha   90.00
_cell.angle_beta   90.00
_cell.angle_gamma   90.00
#
_symmetry.space_group_name_H-M   'P 1'
#
loop_
_entity.id
_entity.type
_entity.pdbx_description
1 polymer ?
#
loop_
_entity_poly.entity_id
_entity_poly.type
_entity_poly.pdbx_seq_one_letter_code
_entity_poly.pdbx_strand_id
1 'polypeptide(L)' 'MGPAPIRVRKYAETKDFDKIPAEDWIQIRKYYCALCTQVDASIGNILDALDVSPFADDTLVVFASDHG' A
#
# COMPACT_ATOMS: atom_id res chain seq x y z
N MET A 1 -5.86 11.07 26.13
CA MET A 1 -6.84 10.54 25.16
C MET A 1 -6.12 10.41 23.83
N GLY A 2 -5.92 9.17 23.35
CA GLY A 2 -5.30 8.92 22.03
C GLY A 2 -6.26 9.27 20.89
N PRO A 3 -5.77 9.41 19.65
CA PRO A 3 -6.62 9.73 18.51
C PRO A 3 -7.65 8.61 18.30
N ALA A 4 -8.89 9.01 18.00
CA ALA A 4 -9.95 8.06 17.66
C ALA A 4 -9.55 7.25 16.42
N PRO A 5 -9.83 5.93 16.37
CA PRO A 5 -9.54 5.12 15.21
C PRO A 5 -10.27 5.67 13.98
N ILE A 6 -9.56 5.71 12.84
CA ILE A 6 -10.13 6.11 11.56
C ILE A 6 -11.20 5.08 11.18
N ARG A 7 -12.47 5.46 11.27
CA ARG A 7 -13.59 4.60 10.85
C ARG A 7 -13.58 4.43 9.33
N VAL A 8 -13.12 3.27 8.87
CA VAL A 8 -13.23 2.85 7.46
C VAL A 8 -14.69 2.51 7.18
N ARG A 9 -15.39 3.44 6.53
CA ARG A 9 -16.85 3.67 6.64
C ARG A 9 -17.77 2.64 5.96
N LYS A 10 -17.32 1.44 5.57
CA LYS A 10 -18.23 0.46 4.92
C LYS A 10 -17.86 -1.03 5.00
N TYR A 11 -16.65 -1.41 5.39
CA TYR A 11 -16.24 -2.84 5.47
C TYR A 11 -16.24 -3.42 6.90
N ALA A 12 -16.38 -2.58 7.92
CA ALA A 12 -16.28 -2.97 9.32
C ALA A 12 -17.41 -3.90 9.80
N GLU A 13 -18.56 -3.93 9.13
CA GLU A 13 -19.71 -4.73 9.57
C GLU A 13 -19.51 -6.25 9.39
N THR A 14 -18.48 -6.67 8.63
CA THR A 14 -18.22 -8.09 8.31
C THR A 14 -17.05 -8.70 9.08
N LYS A 15 -16.24 -7.90 9.78
CA LYS A 15 -15.05 -8.38 10.48
C LYS A 15 -14.86 -7.61 11.79
N ASP A 16 -14.37 -8.31 12.81
CA ASP A 16 -14.13 -7.85 14.19
C ASP A 16 -13.05 -6.73 14.34
N PHE A 17 -12.91 -5.84 13.36
CA PHE A 17 -11.97 -4.73 13.33
C PHE A 17 -12.14 -3.76 14.50
N ASP A 18 -13.36 -3.60 14.99
CA ASP A 18 -13.67 -2.78 16.17
C ASP A 18 -13.08 -3.37 17.47
N LYS A 19 -12.71 -4.65 17.47
CA LYS A 19 -12.07 -5.33 18.61
C LYS A 19 -10.54 -5.23 18.60
N ILE A 20 -9.95 -4.69 17.53
CA ILE A 20 -8.49 -4.54 17.44
C ILE A 20 -8.06 -3.33 18.29
N PRO A 21 -7.13 -3.50 19.25
CA PRO A 21 -6.58 -2.41 20.03
C PRO A 21 -5.94 -1.31 19.19
N ALA A 22 -5.91 -0.08 19.69
CA ALA A 22 -5.39 1.07 18.95
C ALA A 22 -3.89 0.95 18.63
N GLU A 23 -3.13 0.36 19.54
CA GLU A 23 -1.71 0.06 19.39
C GLU A 23 -1.44 -0.95 18.26
N ASP A 24 -2.30 -1.96 18.12
CA ASP A 24 -2.20 -2.94 17.05
C ASP A 24 -2.54 -2.30 15.71
N TRP A 25 -3.52 -1.40 15.66
CA TRP A 25 -3.79 -0.59 14.46
C TRP A 25 -2.59 0.25 14.02
N ILE A 26 -1.87 0.85 14.96
CA ILE A 26 -0.63 1.58 14.65
C ILE A 26 0.40 0.63 14.05
N GLN A 27 0.55 -0.56 14.62
CA GLN A 27 1.53 -1.53 14.16
C GLN A 27 1.19 -2.12 12.79
N ILE A 28 -0.08 -2.44 12.55
CA ILE A 28 -0.60 -2.89 11.25
C ILE A 28 -0.30 -1.84 10.18
N ARG A 29 -0.58 -0.56 10.45
CA ARG A 29 -0.30 0.52 9.51
C ARG A 29 1.19 0.69 9.23
N LYS A 30 2.05 0.56 10.25
CA LYS A 30 3.51 0.59 10.06
C LYS A 30 3.96 -0.50 9.10
N TYR A 31 3.50 -1.74 9.28
CA TYR A 31 3.86 -2.84 8.39
C TYR A 31 3.28 -2.67 6.99
N TYR A 32 2.04 -2.23 6.86
CA TYR A 32 1.43 -1.93 5.56
C TYR A 32 2.27 -0.89 4.79
N CYS A 33 2.63 0.22 5.43
CA CYS A 33 3.48 1.23 4.81
C CYS A 33 4.88 0.69 4.46
N ALA A 34 5.48 -0.14 5.32
CA ALA A 34 6.77 -0.77 5.02
C ALA A 34 6.71 -1.68 3.79
N LEU A 35 5.63 -2.46 3.63
CA LEU A 35 5.40 -3.28 2.45
C LEU A 35 5.19 -2.41 1.20
N CYS A 36 4.45 -1.31 1.29
CA CYS A 36 4.34 -0.35 0.19
C CYS A 36 5.72 0.20 -0.22
N THR A 37 6.56 0.56 0.74
CA THR A 37 7.94 1.02 0.47
C THR A 37 8.77 -0.07 -0.22
N GLN A 38 8.61 -1.33 0.17
CA GLN A 38 9.31 -2.43 -0.48
C GLN A 38 8.85 -2.64 -1.94
N VAL A 39 7.54 -2.55 -2.18
CA VAL A 39 6.96 -2.64 -3.53
C VAL A 39 7.43 -1.46 -4.39
N ASP A 40 7.45 -0.24 -3.84
CA ASP A 40 7.94 0.96 -4.50
C ASP A 40 9.40 0.79 -4.99
N ALA A 41 10.29 0.31 -4.12
CA ALA A 41 11.67 0.02 -4.50
C ALA A 41 11.78 -1.03 -5.61
N SER A 42 10.89 -2.04 -5.59
CA SER A 42 10.84 -3.09 -6.61
C SER A 42 10.36 -2.56 -7.96
N ILE A 43 9.38 -1.65 -7.96
CA ILE A 43 8.91 -0.94 -9.15
C ILE A 43 10.02 -0.05 -9.71
N GLY A 44 10.75 0.67 -8.85
CA GLY A 44 11.92 1.47 -9.24
C GLY A 44 12.91 0.64 -10.05
N ASN A 45 13.28 -0.56 -9.58
CA ASN A 45 14.18 -1.45 -10.33
C ASN A 45 13.65 -1.84 -11.72
N ILE A 46 12.33 -2.02 -11.87
CA ILE A 46 11.71 -2.35 -13.16
C ILE A 46 11.77 -1.15 -14.10
N LEU A 47 11.47 0.05 -13.59
CA LEU A 47 11.51 1.28 -14.37
C LEU A 47 12.94 1.66 -14.77
N ASP A 48 13.91 1.52 -13.86
CA ASP A 48 15.33 1.75 -14.16
C ASP A 48 15.83 0.80 -15.26
N ALA A 49 15.40 -0.47 -15.23
CA ALA A 49 15.73 -1.43 -16.28
C ALA A 49 15.06 -1.10 -17.61
N LEU A 50 13.82 -0.58 -17.60
CA LEU A 50 13.12 -0.12 -18.80
C LEU A 50 13.80 1.11 -19.41
N ASP A 51 14.20 2.07 -18.58
CA ASP A 51 14.79 3.36 -18.99
C ASP A 51 16.11 3.19 -19.74
N VAL A 52 16.94 2.22 -19.33
CA VAL A 52 18.20 1.89 -20.02
C VAL A 52 18.03 0.91 -21.18
N SER A 53 16.82 0.42 -21.42
CA SER A 53 16.53 -0.52 -22.50
C SER A 53 16.20 0.23 -23.81
N PRO A 54 16.28 -0.45 -24.98
CA PRO A 54 15.82 0.11 -26.24
C PRO A 54 14.31 0.41 -26.31
N PHE A 55 13.54 0.04 -25.28
CA PHE A 55 12.08 0.12 -25.27
C PHE A 55 11.54 1.29 -24.43
N ALA A 56 12.40 2.13 -23.85
CA ALA A 56 12.00 3.22 -22.96
C ALA A 56 10.91 4.13 -23.57
N ASP A 57 11.06 4.48 -24.85
CA ASP A 57 10.15 5.38 -25.57
C ASP A 57 8.95 4.68 -26.24
N ASP A 58 8.92 3.34 -26.28
CA ASP A 58 7.89 2.54 -26.96
C ASP A 58 7.20 1.55 -26.00
N THR A 59 7.04 1.95 -24.74
CA THR A 59 6.39 1.13 -23.71
C THR A 59 5.33 1.93 -22.94
N LEU A 60 4.08 1.48 -23.00
CA LEU A 60 3.01 1.98 -22.13
C LEU A 60 3.14 1.37 -20.73
N VAL A 61 3.34 2.21 -19.71
CA VAL A 61 3.32 1.79 -18.30
C VAL A 61 1.97 2.11 -17.67
N VAL A 62 1.31 1.09 -17.10
CA VAL A 62 0.07 1.25 -16.34
C VAL A 62 0.33 0.86 -14.89
N PHE A 63 0.25 1.83 -13.99
CA PHE A 63 0.32 1.59 -12.55
C PHE A 63 -1.08 1.62 -11.95
N ALA A 64 -1.52 0.49 -11.39
CA ALA A 64 -2.85 0.33 -10.83
C ALA A 64 -2.84 -0.68 -9.68
N SER A 65 -3.93 -0.69 -8.91
CA SER A 65 -4.23 -1.70 -7.90
C SER A 65 -5.65 -2.21 -8.15
N ASP A 66 -5.88 -3.48 -7.84
CA ASP A 66 -7.18 -4.15 -7.96
C ASP A 66 -8.19 -3.67 -6.91
N HIS A 67 -7.72 -3.35 -5.70
CA HIS A 67 -8.54 -2.87 -4.59
C HIS A 67 -7.72 -2.17 -3.49
N GLY A 68 -8.40 -1.46 -2.58
CA GLY A 68 -7.81 -0.85 -1.38
C GLY A 68 -8.48 -1.30 -0.09
#